data_AF-A0A832CMP4-F1
#
_entry.id   AF-A0A832CMP4-F1
#
_cell.length_a   1.000
_cell.length_b   1.000
_cell.length_c   1.000
_cell.angle_alpha   90.00
_cell.angle_beta   90.00
_cell.angle_gamma   90.00
#
_symmetry.space_group_name_H-M   'P 1'
#
loop_
_entity.id
_entity.type
_entity.pdbx_description
1 polymer ?
#
loop_
_entity_poly.entity_id
_entity_poly.type
_entity_poly.pdbx_seq_one_letter_code
_entity_poly.pdbx_strand_id
1 'polypeptide(L)'
;MRRGGDATNYTELVHHVLRDARRALTMDEILTGVRSVEPIHAANPRALVQAIVDQSTMVLPVGEGRYGYLPYLLSSNSFRILLPAPLESPPFVELDPDALTALWPGRAPPERHGAARPALLELLNAGEAQLRRQFRLPGHWGFVASGELWQWLTELAASPGDSLLLHVQDADAGRYRASLERRSERDDVTVTLRNTQVADLAAAVVCQQGGEVRTEELAARLIAAGAYHDPVPPDPLLEVLAHDGRFVDAGLGVVALLDTWSEQDEQLAERRQQAMQQILGEVRPRFCRKPPTGPSSGERAEFARLMLEDRLDEAVSWLQRRNRIRSAPDGAVDVDLKGLLDDTQSVDDA
;
A
#
# COMPACT_ATOMS: atom_id res chain seq x y z
N MET A 1 -32.90 -4.40 -43.50
CA MET A 1 -31.84 -3.74 -42.69
C MET A 1 -31.83 -4.37 -41.30
N ARG A 2 -30.99 -5.38 -41.08
CA ARG A 2 -30.67 -5.89 -39.74
C ARG A 2 -29.46 -5.09 -39.25
N ARG A 3 -29.62 -4.26 -38.21
CA ARG A 3 -28.47 -3.70 -37.48
C ARG A 3 -27.76 -4.90 -36.82
N GLY A 4 -26.45 -5.00 -37.02
CA GLY A 4 -25.62 -6.01 -36.38
C GLY A 4 -25.82 -5.96 -34.87
N GLY A 5 -26.07 -7.12 -34.27
CA GLY A 5 -26.23 -7.23 -32.82
C GLY A 5 -24.87 -6.99 -32.17
N ASP A 6 -24.78 -5.94 -31.35
CA ASP A 6 -23.74 -5.86 -30.34
C ASP A 6 -23.89 -7.08 -29.45
N ALA A 7 -22.82 -7.88 -29.34
CA ALA A 7 -22.80 -8.97 -28.38
C ALA A 7 -22.97 -8.39 -26.98
N THR A 8 -23.99 -8.84 -26.25
CA THR A 8 -24.28 -8.43 -24.87
C THR A 8 -23.02 -8.55 -24.02
N ASN A 9 -22.50 -7.42 -23.55
CA ASN A 9 -21.37 -7.41 -22.63
C ASN A 9 -21.88 -7.65 -21.20
N TYR A 10 -21.95 -8.90 -20.79
CA TYR A 10 -22.43 -9.28 -19.46
C TYR A 10 -21.60 -8.67 -18.32
N THR A 11 -20.32 -8.31 -18.55
CA THR A 11 -19.49 -7.61 -17.55
C THR A 11 -20.04 -6.21 -17.26
N GLU A 12 -20.29 -5.44 -18.32
CA GLU A 12 -20.91 -4.10 -18.20
C GLU A 12 -22.30 -4.19 -17.56
N LEU A 13 -23.06 -5.24 -17.87
CA LEU A 13 -24.38 -5.43 -17.30
C LEU A 13 -24.34 -5.74 -15.79
N VAL A 14 -23.41 -6.59 -15.35
CA VAL A 14 -23.17 -6.85 -13.92
C VAL A 14 -22.73 -5.57 -13.20
N HIS A 15 -21.81 -4.81 -13.80
CA HIS A 15 -21.38 -3.51 -13.25
C HIS A 15 -22.53 -2.53 -13.17
N HIS A 16 -23.37 -2.44 -14.19
CA HIS A 16 -24.55 -1.58 -14.19
C HIS A 16 -25.54 -1.95 -13.07
N VAL A 17 -25.83 -3.24 -12.87
CA VAL A 17 -26.73 -3.70 -11.79
C VAL A 17 -26.18 -3.33 -10.41
N LEU A 18 -24.88 -3.56 -10.19
CA LEU A 18 -24.23 -3.20 -8.93
C LEU A 18 -24.16 -1.67 -8.72
N ARG A 19 -23.91 -0.92 -9.80
CA ARG A 19 -23.90 0.54 -9.82
C ARG A 19 -25.29 1.15 -9.58
N ASP A 20 -26.35 0.53 -10.08
CA ASP A 20 -27.69 1.08 -9.89
C ASP A 20 -28.22 0.78 -8.48
N ALA A 21 -27.81 -0.35 -7.89
CA ALA A 21 -28.27 -0.76 -6.58
C ALA A 21 -27.76 0.13 -5.43
N ARG A 22 -26.60 0.79 -5.59
CA ARG A 22 -25.95 1.64 -4.55
C ARG A 22 -25.79 0.97 -3.18
N ARG A 23 -25.75 -0.37 -3.15
CA ARG A 23 -25.54 -1.20 -1.96
C ARG A 23 -24.92 -2.52 -2.38
N ALA A 24 -24.34 -3.24 -1.42
CA ALA A 24 -23.86 -4.58 -1.68
C ALA A 24 -25.01 -5.56 -1.96
N LEU A 25 -24.80 -6.43 -2.95
CA LEU A 25 -25.78 -7.41 -3.43
C LEU A 25 -25.28 -8.83 -3.21
N THR A 26 -26.18 -9.77 -2.96
CA THR A 26 -25.88 -11.20 -3.04
C THR A 26 -25.78 -11.65 -4.51
N MET A 27 -25.18 -12.82 -4.76
CA MET A 27 -25.13 -13.41 -6.11
C MET A 27 -26.54 -13.59 -6.73
N ASP A 28 -27.55 -13.93 -5.92
CA ASP A 28 -28.92 -14.10 -6.41
C ASP A 28 -29.58 -12.76 -6.77
N GLU A 29 -29.30 -11.71 -6.00
CA GLU A 29 -29.74 -10.34 -6.31
C GLU A 29 -29.10 -9.84 -7.61
N ILE A 30 -27.80 -10.06 -7.81
CA ILE A 30 -27.09 -9.71 -9.05
C ILE A 30 -27.71 -10.44 -10.23
N LEU A 31 -27.89 -11.76 -10.15
CA LEU A 31 -28.51 -12.56 -11.22
C LEU A 31 -29.91 -12.09 -11.57
N THR A 32 -30.71 -11.75 -10.56
CA THR A 32 -32.07 -11.23 -10.74
C THR A 32 -32.04 -9.87 -11.45
N GLY A 33 -31.16 -8.96 -11.01
CA GLY A 33 -30.97 -7.66 -11.63
C GLY A 33 -30.53 -7.77 -13.08
N VAL A 34 -29.52 -8.60 -13.38
CA VAL A 34 -29.03 -8.82 -14.75
C VAL A 34 -30.15 -9.33 -15.65
N ARG A 35 -30.91 -10.35 -15.22
CA ARG A 35 -32.04 -10.91 -15.97
C ARG A 35 -33.19 -9.92 -16.20
N SER A 36 -33.36 -8.95 -15.29
CA SER A 36 -34.41 -7.94 -15.42
C SER A 36 -34.11 -6.91 -16.52
N VAL A 37 -32.82 -6.68 -16.80
CA VAL A 37 -32.36 -5.77 -17.86
C VAL A 37 -32.24 -6.52 -19.18
N GLU A 38 -31.60 -7.69 -19.18
CA GLU A 38 -31.40 -8.49 -20.38
C GLU A 38 -31.40 -10.00 -20.07
N PRO A 39 -32.15 -10.83 -20.84
CA PRO A 39 -32.11 -12.27 -20.67
C PRO A 39 -30.70 -12.84 -20.87
N ILE A 40 -30.21 -13.65 -19.92
CA ILE A 40 -28.91 -14.31 -20.03
C ILE A 40 -29.07 -15.60 -20.85
N HIS A 41 -28.40 -15.68 -22.00
CA HIS A 41 -28.48 -16.83 -22.91
C HIS A 41 -27.42 -17.93 -22.65
N ALA A 42 -26.63 -17.79 -21.58
CA ALA A 42 -25.62 -18.78 -21.22
C ALA A 42 -26.24 -20.07 -20.66
N ALA A 43 -25.61 -21.23 -20.92
CA ALA A 43 -26.05 -22.52 -20.40
C ALA A 43 -26.06 -22.58 -18.86
N ASN A 44 -25.14 -21.85 -18.21
CA ASN A 44 -25.12 -21.67 -16.77
C ASN A 44 -24.93 -20.19 -16.41
N PRO A 45 -26.04 -19.41 -16.30
CA PRO A 45 -25.97 -17.98 -15.99
C PRO A 45 -25.27 -17.66 -14.67
N ARG A 46 -25.44 -18.51 -13.65
CA ARG A 46 -24.81 -18.31 -12.33
C ARG A 46 -23.29 -18.40 -12.43
N ALA A 47 -22.77 -19.44 -13.09
CA ALA A 47 -21.32 -19.60 -13.26
C ALA A 47 -20.71 -18.44 -14.07
N LEU A 48 -21.42 -17.96 -15.09
CA LEU A 48 -20.99 -16.79 -15.87
C LEU A 48 -20.89 -15.53 -15.00
N VAL A 49 -21.94 -15.21 -14.23
CA VAL A 49 -21.94 -14.02 -13.36
C VAL A 49 -20.90 -14.16 -12.25
N GLN A 50 -20.74 -15.35 -11.66
CA GLN A 50 -19.70 -15.62 -10.66
C GLN A 50 -18.31 -15.36 -11.25
N ALA A 51 -18.00 -15.88 -12.44
CA ALA A 51 -16.71 -15.64 -13.08
C ALA A 51 -16.45 -14.15 -13.36
N ILE A 52 -17.48 -13.40 -13.75
CA ILE A 52 -17.40 -11.93 -13.95
C ILE A 52 -17.08 -11.24 -12.63
N VAL A 53 -17.78 -11.61 -11.55
CA VAL A 53 -17.55 -11.05 -10.20
C VAL A 53 -16.13 -11.35 -9.73
N ASP A 54 -15.68 -12.60 -9.86
CA ASP A 54 -14.36 -13.04 -9.38
C ASP A 54 -13.20 -12.40 -10.15
N GLN A 55 -13.40 -12.09 -11.44
CA GLN A 55 -12.38 -11.48 -12.30
C GLN A 55 -12.41 -9.95 -12.29
N SER A 56 -13.43 -9.33 -11.69
CA SER A 56 -13.60 -7.89 -11.74
C SER A 56 -12.82 -7.18 -10.64
N THR A 57 -11.96 -6.26 -11.03
CA THR A 57 -11.30 -5.32 -10.10
C THR A 57 -12.24 -4.25 -9.52
N MET A 58 -13.48 -4.18 -10.01
CA MET A 58 -14.50 -3.22 -9.59
C MET A 58 -15.55 -3.82 -8.65
N VAL A 59 -15.55 -5.15 -8.47
CA VAL A 59 -16.52 -5.85 -7.64
C VAL A 59 -15.76 -6.54 -6.52
N LEU A 60 -16.08 -6.19 -5.28
CA LEU A 60 -15.34 -6.66 -4.11
C LEU A 60 -16.27 -7.38 -3.14
N PRO A 61 -15.81 -8.47 -2.52
CA PRO A 61 -16.55 -9.09 -1.42
C PRO A 61 -16.56 -8.15 -0.21
N VAL A 62 -17.72 -7.99 0.43
CA VAL A 62 -17.90 -7.15 1.63
C VAL A 62 -18.29 -7.96 2.88
N GLY A 63 -18.23 -9.30 2.79
CA GLY A 63 -18.68 -10.24 3.82
C GLY A 63 -20.07 -10.83 3.53
N GLU A 64 -20.42 -11.90 4.26
CA GLU A 64 -21.74 -12.57 4.19
C GLU A 64 -22.19 -13.00 2.77
N GLY A 65 -21.24 -13.29 1.87
CA GLY A 65 -21.54 -13.64 0.47
C GLY A 65 -22.14 -12.49 -0.35
N ARG A 66 -21.91 -11.24 0.08
CA ARG A 66 -22.30 -10.02 -0.62
C ARG A 66 -21.11 -9.40 -1.36
N TYR A 67 -21.44 -8.70 -2.44
CA TYR A 67 -20.50 -8.04 -3.33
C TYR A 67 -20.88 -6.57 -3.51
N GLY A 68 -19.91 -5.68 -3.38
CA GLY A 68 -20.08 -4.25 -3.57
C GLY A 68 -19.35 -3.74 -4.81
N TYR A 69 -19.85 -2.63 -5.35
CA TYR A 69 -19.19 -1.88 -6.42
C TYR A 69 -18.16 -0.93 -5.80
N LEU A 70 -16.87 -1.09 -6.16
CA LEU A 70 -15.76 -0.37 -5.53
C LEU A 70 -15.97 1.16 -5.44
N PRO A 71 -16.37 1.88 -6.51
CA PRO A 71 -16.65 3.32 -6.41
C PRO A 71 -17.66 3.72 -5.32
N TYR A 72 -18.60 2.86 -4.97
CA TYR A 72 -19.53 3.15 -3.88
C TYR A 72 -19.02 2.72 -2.52
N LEU A 73 -18.26 1.63 -2.46
CA LEU A 73 -17.54 1.26 -1.24
C LEU A 73 -16.55 2.35 -0.83
N LEU A 74 -16.05 3.13 -1.80
CA LEU A 74 -15.19 4.30 -1.58
C LEU A 74 -15.93 5.51 -1.00
N SER A 75 -17.27 5.56 -1.01
CA SER A 75 -18.01 6.70 -0.48
C SER A 75 -17.69 6.94 1.00
N SER A 76 -17.41 8.19 1.37
CA SER A 76 -17.03 8.58 2.74
C SER A 76 -15.69 8.04 3.24
N ASN A 77 -14.85 7.48 2.36
CA ASN A 77 -13.49 7.12 2.75
C ASN A 77 -12.56 8.34 2.68
N SER A 78 -11.57 8.32 3.56
CA SER A 78 -10.53 9.34 3.65
C SER A 78 -9.15 8.70 3.53
N PHE A 79 -8.26 9.35 2.78
CA PHE A 79 -6.90 8.87 2.51
C PHE A 79 -5.88 9.97 2.79
N ARG A 80 -4.68 9.58 3.21
CA ARG A 80 -3.54 10.48 3.42
C ARG A 80 -2.55 10.33 2.26
N ILE A 81 -2.14 11.45 1.67
CA ILE A 81 -1.08 11.49 0.67
C ILE A 81 0.03 12.41 1.18
N LEU A 82 1.23 11.88 1.33
CA LEU A 82 2.39 12.67 1.78
C LEU A 82 2.89 13.60 0.67
N LEU A 83 3.16 14.84 1.03
CA LEU A 83 3.71 15.82 0.09
C LEU A 83 5.24 15.62 -0.05
N PRO A 84 5.76 15.49 -1.28
CA PRO A 84 7.18 15.23 -1.51
C PRO A 84 8.05 16.46 -1.28
N ALA A 85 9.36 16.24 -1.10
CA ALA A 85 10.38 17.28 -1.18
C ALA A 85 11.14 17.18 -2.53
N PRO A 86 11.42 18.27 -3.26
CA PRO A 86 10.91 19.64 -3.09
C PRO A 86 9.55 19.87 -3.81
N LEU A 87 8.83 20.91 -3.39
CA LEU A 87 7.54 21.31 -3.99
C LEU A 87 7.68 22.26 -5.20
N GLU A 88 8.90 22.65 -5.59
CA GLU A 88 9.18 23.83 -6.44
C GLU A 88 9.08 23.62 -7.98
N SER A 89 8.57 22.51 -8.49
CA SER A 89 8.34 22.30 -9.94
C SER A 89 7.41 21.10 -10.09
N PRO A 90 6.30 21.18 -10.86
CA PRO A 90 5.09 20.38 -10.66
C PRO A 90 5.46 18.92 -10.38
N PRO A 91 5.54 18.52 -9.10
CA PRO A 91 6.19 17.27 -8.80
C PRO A 91 5.23 16.15 -9.16
N PHE A 92 5.80 15.08 -9.72
CA PHE A 92 5.14 13.79 -9.68
C PHE A 92 4.97 13.43 -8.21
N VAL A 93 3.72 13.25 -7.77
CA VAL A 93 3.40 12.77 -6.42
C VAL A 93 3.16 11.27 -6.51
N GLU A 94 4.06 10.50 -5.92
CA GLU A 94 3.89 9.06 -5.81
C GLU A 94 2.73 8.74 -4.86
N LEU A 95 1.95 7.72 -5.22
CA LEU A 95 0.79 7.29 -4.45
C LEU A 95 0.98 5.87 -3.95
N ASP A 96 0.56 5.67 -2.72
CA ASP A 96 0.37 4.33 -2.19
C ASP A 96 -0.83 3.61 -2.82
N PRO A 97 -0.86 2.27 -2.75
CA PRO A 97 -1.86 1.45 -3.43
C PRO A 97 -3.31 1.80 -3.08
N ASP A 98 -3.57 2.24 -1.85
CA ASP A 98 -4.88 2.67 -1.37
C ASP A 98 -5.34 3.99 -1.98
N ALA A 99 -4.52 5.04 -1.91
CA ALA A 99 -4.82 6.33 -2.54
C ALA A 99 -4.93 6.20 -4.08
N LEU A 100 -4.10 5.35 -4.69
CA LEU A 100 -4.18 5.05 -6.13
C LEU A 100 -5.50 4.36 -6.49
N THR A 101 -5.90 3.36 -5.70
CA THR A 101 -7.17 2.62 -5.88
C THR A 101 -8.37 3.55 -5.68
N ALA A 102 -8.28 4.47 -4.72
CA ALA A 102 -9.33 5.44 -4.45
C ALA A 102 -9.52 6.44 -5.61
N LEU A 103 -8.42 6.99 -6.14
CA LEU A 103 -8.46 8.01 -7.19
C LEU A 103 -8.88 7.46 -8.57
N TRP A 104 -8.50 6.21 -8.88
CA TRP A 104 -8.80 5.56 -10.16
C TRP A 104 -9.26 4.10 -9.98
N PRO A 105 -10.45 3.87 -9.40
CA PRO A 105 -10.96 2.53 -9.15
C PRO A 105 -11.07 1.71 -10.45
N GLY A 106 -10.63 0.45 -10.39
CA GLY A 106 -10.76 -0.55 -11.47
C GLY A 106 -9.92 -0.34 -12.72
N ARG A 107 -9.04 0.67 -12.76
CA ARG A 107 -8.25 0.93 -13.96
C ARG A 107 -6.97 0.11 -13.96
N ALA A 108 -6.98 -0.96 -14.75
CA ALA A 108 -5.79 -1.68 -15.20
C ALA A 108 -4.74 -0.69 -15.76
N PRO A 109 -3.45 -1.06 -15.82
CA PRO A 109 -2.42 -0.16 -16.31
C PRO A 109 -2.78 0.46 -17.69
N PRO A 110 -2.43 1.75 -17.90
CA PRO A 110 -2.88 2.63 -18.97
C PRO A 110 -2.53 2.16 -20.39
N GLU A 111 -1.75 1.09 -20.54
CA GLU A 111 -1.30 0.60 -21.85
C GLU A 111 -2.44 0.06 -22.74
N ARG A 112 -3.64 -0.20 -22.19
CA ARG A 112 -4.74 -0.82 -22.97
C ARG A 112 -6.02 0.00 -23.12
N HIS A 113 -6.25 1.07 -22.36
CA HIS A 113 -7.55 1.76 -22.37
C HIS A 113 -7.44 3.27 -22.14
N GLY A 114 -7.08 4.04 -23.19
CA GLY A 114 -7.25 5.50 -23.24
C GLY A 114 -6.54 6.32 -22.15
N ALA A 115 -6.56 7.65 -22.30
CA ALA A 115 -6.18 8.51 -21.19
C ALA A 115 -7.20 8.36 -20.06
N ALA A 116 -6.77 7.87 -18.91
CA ALA A 116 -7.59 7.83 -17.71
C ALA A 116 -8.22 9.21 -17.48
N ARG A 117 -9.56 9.28 -17.38
CA ARG A 117 -10.29 10.47 -16.90
C ARG A 117 -9.57 11.03 -15.66
N PRO A 118 -9.27 12.34 -15.62
CA PRO A 118 -8.63 12.94 -14.45
C PRO A 118 -9.53 12.81 -13.22
N ALA A 119 -8.90 12.72 -12.05
CA ALA A 119 -9.58 12.94 -10.79
C ALA A 119 -9.71 14.45 -10.56
N LEU A 120 -10.88 14.89 -10.11
CA LEU A 120 -11.22 16.28 -9.85
C LEU A 120 -11.20 16.50 -8.33
N LEU A 121 -10.37 17.43 -7.89
CA LEU A 121 -10.11 17.68 -6.49
C LEU A 121 -10.61 19.08 -6.12
N GLU A 122 -11.71 19.14 -5.37
CA GLU A 122 -12.23 20.37 -4.77
C GLU A 122 -11.24 20.83 -3.69
N LEU A 123 -10.61 21.98 -3.90
CA LEU A 123 -9.68 22.62 -2.98
C LEU A 123 -10.46 23.54 -2.06
N LEU A 124 -10.28 23.37 -0.75
CA LEU A 124 -10.98 24.20 0.24
C LEU A 124 -10.70 25.69 -0.02
N ASN A 125 -11.76 26.43 -0.36
CA ASN A 125 -11.75 27.87 -0.67
C ASN A 125 -10.97 28.30 -1.93
N ALA A 126 -10.55 27.38 -2.82
CA ALA A 126 -9.67 27.72 -3.95
C ALA A 126 -10.10 27.14 -5.31
N GLY A 127 -11.23 26.43 -5.40
CA GLY A 127 -11.78 25.92 -6.66
C GLY A 127 -11.53 24.43 -6.85
N GLU A 128 -11.19 24.01 -8.07
CA GLU A 128 -11.00 22.60 -8.44
C GLU A 128 -9.65 22.42 -9.15
N ALA A 129 -8.88 21.40 -8.75
CA ALA A 129 -7.66 20.97 -9.42
C ALA A 129 -7.87 19.64 -10.14
N GLN A 130 -7.13 19.42 -11.23
CA GLN A 130 -7.15 18.15 -11.95
C GLN A 130 -5.92 17.32 -11.61
N LEU A 131 -6.13 16.08 -11.18
CA LEU A 131 -5.08 15.08 -11.00
C LEU A 131 -5.10 14.12 -12.19
N ARG A 132 -3.97 14.00 -12.87
CA ARG A 132 -3.78 13.05 -13.96
C ARG A 132 -2.90 11.92 -13.49
N ARG A 133 -3.41 10.69 -13.57
CA ARG A 133 -2.62 9.48 -13.29
C ARG A 133 -1.39 9.49 -14.19
N GLN A 134 -0.22 9.34 -13.59
CA GLN A 134 1.02 9.20 -14.33
C GLN A 134 1.73 7.91 -13.89
N PHE A 135 2.24 7.21 -14.90
CA PHE A 135 3.21 6.15 -14.70
C PHE A 135 4.61 6.76 -14.73
N ARG A 136 5.45 6.42 -13.74
CA ARG A 136 6.86 6.83 -13.76
C ARG A 136 7.76 5.64 -14.09
N LEU A 137 7.65 4.59 -13.29
CA LEU A 137 8.40 3.34 -13.42
C LEU A 137 7.51 2.18 -12.94
N PRO A 138 7.77 0.92 -13.34
CA PRO A 138 7.02 -0.21 -12.80
C PRO A 138 6.98 -0.22 -11.27
N GLY A 139 5.78 -0.30 -10.70
CA GLY A 139 5.55 -0.17 -9.25
C GLY A 139 5.40 1.28 -8.75
N HIS A 140 5.84 2.28 -9.51
CA HIS A 140 5.76 3.70 -9.16
C HIS A 140 4.65 4.39 -9.95
N TRP A 141 3.49 4.45 -9.30
CA TRP A 141 2.31 5.15 -9.78
C TRP A 141 2.06 6.40 -8.96
N GLY A 142 1.52 7.40 -9.61
CA GLY A 142 1.26 8.67 -8.95
C GLY A 142 0.42 9.58 -9.81
N PHE A 143 0.54 10.88 -9.54
CA PHE A 143 -0.15 11.89 -10.32
C PHE A 143 0.71 13.10 -10.62
N VAL A 144 0.32 13.77 -11.69
CA VAL A 144 0.65 15.17 -11.94
C VAL A 144 -0.62 15.97 -11.77
N ALA A 145 -0.53 17.03 -10.97
CA ALA A 145 -1.63 17.96 -10.75
C ALA A 145 -1.53 19.19 -11.65
N SER A 146 -2.67 19.80 -11.92
CA SER A 146 -2.76 21.11 -12.53
C SER A 146 -2.18 22.20 -11.62
N GLY A 147 -1.92 23.39 -12.18
CA GLY A 147 -1.27 24.49 -11.46
C GLY A 147 -2.04 24.97 -10.23
N GLU A 148 -3.36 24.82 -10.24
CA GLU A 148 -4.28 25.23 -9.18
C GLU A 148 -3.95 24.54 -7.84
N LEU A 149 -3.60 23.25 -7.86
CA LEU A 149 -3.20 22.54 -6.63
C LEU A 149 -1.93 23.14 -6.04
N TRP A 150 -0.91 23.36 -6.88
CA TRP A 150 0.40 23.85 -6.44
C TRP A 150 0.32 25.29 -5.94
N GLN A 151 -0.47 26.12 -6.61
CA GLN A 151 -0.76 27.47 -6.16
C GLN A 151 -1.44 27.44 -4.79
N TRP A 152 -2.48 26.63 -4.61
CA TRP A 152 -3.17 26.50 -3.33
C TRP A 152 -2.27 26.00 -2.19
N LEU A 153 -1.43 24.99 -2.45
CA LEU A 153 -0.44 24.51 -1.48
C LEU A 153 0.58 25.60 -1.11
N THR A 154 1.01 26.41 -2.09
CA THR A 154 1.93 27.54 -1.85
C THR A 154 1.27 28.63 -1.02
N GLU A 155 0.01 28.97 -1.30
CA GLU A 155 -0.78 29.95 -0.53
C GLU A 155 -0.99 29.51 0.92
N LEU A 156 -1.14 28.21 1.17
CA LEU A 156 -1.22 27.63 2.51
C LEU A 156 0.14 27.47 3.22
N ALA A 157 1.23 27.82 2.54
CA ALA A 157 2.61 27.60 2.98
C ALA A 157 2.88 26.12 3.35
N ALA A 158 2.38 25.19 2.53
CA ALA A 158 2.60 23.76 2.72
C ALA A 158 4.09 23.43 2.67
N SER A 159 4.52 22.55 3.56
CA SER A 159 5.90 22.12 3.71
C SER A 159 6.05 20.64 3.37
N PRO A 160 7.26 20.18 2.96
CA PRO A 160 7.50 18.75 2.83
C PRO A 160 7.22 18.01 4.14
N GLY A 161 6.57 16.84 4.03
CA GLY A 161 6.11 16.07 5.18
C GLY A 161 4.74 16.48 5.73
N ASP A 162 4.14 17.58 5.24
CA ASP A 162 2.70 17.79 5.37
C ASP A 162 1.94 16.77 4.51
N SER A 163 0.64 16.65 4.77
CA SER A 163 -0.21 15.69 4.10
C SER A 163 -1.37 16.37 3.37
N LEU A 164 -1.66 15.89 2.16
CA LEU A 164 -2.92 16.13 1.48
C LEU A 164 -3.91 15.06 1.93
N LEU A 165 -4.95 15.47 2.68
CA LEU A 165 -6.06 14.58 3.02
C LEU A 165 -7.07 14.60 1.87
N LEU A 166 -7.41 13.41 1.40
CA LEU A 166 -8.36 13.20 0.32
C LEU A 166 -9.64 12.58 0.87
N HIS A 167 -10.75 13.26 0.72
CA HIS A 167 -12.08 12.76 1.07
C HIS A 167 -12.85 12.43 -0.21
N VAL A 168 -13.35 11.21 -0.30
CA VAL A 168 -14.12 10.76 -1.48
C VAL A 168 -15.53 11.33 -1.44
N GLN A 169 -15.90 12.09 -2.49
CA GLN A 169 -17.26 12.59 -2.68
C GLN A 169 -18.06 11.69 -3.63
N ASP A 170 -17.49 11.38 -4.80
CA ASP A 170 -18.08 10.52 -5.81
C ASP A 170 -16.95 9.90 -6.66
N ALA A 171 -16.49 8.71 -6.28
CA ALA A 171 -15.40 8.04 -6.96
C ALA A 171 -15.76 7.59 -8.40
N ASP A 172 -17.05 7.36 -8.69
CA ASP A 172 -17.51 7.00 -10.06
C ASP A 172 -17.41 8.20 -10.99
N ALA A 173 -17.78 9.39 -10.48
CA ALA A 173 -17.55 10.66 -11.16
C ALA A 173 -16.09 11.16 -11.04
N GLY A 174 -15.24 10.50 -10.25
CA GLY A 174 -13.87 10.92 -9.98
C GLY A 174 -13.79 12.28 -9.28
N ARG A 175 -14.69 12.56 -8.33
CA ARG A 175 -14.76 13.79 -7.54
C ARG A 175 -14.34 13.55 -6.10
N TYR A 176 -13.45 14.41 -5.62
CA TYR A 176 -12.83 14.32 -4.31
C TYR A 176 -12.73 15.72 -3.70
N ARG A 177 -12.63 15.80 -2.38
CA ARG A 177 -12.29 17.02 -1.67
C ARG A 177 -10.92 16.89 -1.03
N ALA A 178 -10.15 17.97 -1.06
CA ALA A 178 -8.86 18.06 -0.40
C ALA A 178 -8.87 19.03 0.79
N SER A 179 -8.08 18.67 1.80
CA SER A 179 -7.61 19.57 2.83
C SER A 179 -6.12 19.32 3.12
N LEU A 180 -5.42 20.35 3.57
CA LEU A 180 -4.04 20.22 4.02
C LEU A 180 -4.07 19.84 5.51
N GLU A 181 -3.32 18.81 5.87
CA GLU A 181 -2.99 18.48 7.26
C GLU A 181 -1.51 18.78 7.48
N ARG A 182 -1.23 19.74 8.36
CA ARG A 182 0.14 20.07 8.72
C ARG A 182 0.70 19.04 9.67
N ARG A 183 1.96 18.66 9.46
CA ARG A 183 2.62 17.69 10.34
C ARG A 183 2.62 18.13 11.81
N SER A 184 2.78 19.42 12.07
CA SER A 184 2.77 19.98 13.43
C SER A 184 1.41 19.98 14.12
N GLU A 185 0.33 19.87 13.34
CA GLU A 185 -1.05 19.91 13.84
C GLU A 185 -1.67 18.49 13.91
N ARG A 186 -0.93 17.48 13.43
CA ARG A 186 -1.39 16.10 13.34
C ARG A 186 -1.49 15.46 14.74
N ASP A 187 -2.62 14.81 15.00
CA ASP A 187 -2.79 13.97 16.18
C ASP A 187 -2.12 12.59 15.94
N ASP A 188 -0.81 12.54 16.19
CA ASP A 188 0.00 11.34 16.01
C ASP A 188 -0.49 10.15 16.85
N VAL A 189 -1.13 10.39 18.00
CA VAL A 189 -1.66 9.31 18.85
C VAL A 189 -2.86 8.65 18.18
N THR A 190 -3.81 9.47 17.69
CA THR A 190 -4.98 8.96 16.97
C THR A 190 -4.57 8.30 15.66
N VAL A 191 -3.63 8.89 14.90
CA VAL A 191 -3.10 8.28 13.66
C VAL A 191 -2.43 6.95 13.95
N THR A 192 -1.62 6.84 15.00
CA THR A 192 -0.99 5.56 15.38
C THR A 192 -2.03 4.49 15.71
N LEU A 193 -3.10 4.84 16.44
CA LEU A 193 -4.20 3.92 16.71
C LEU A 193 -4.90 3.47 15.42
N ARG A 194 -5.15 4.39 14.49
CA ARG A 194 -5.69 4.07 13.16
C ARG A 194 -4.78 3.13 12.38
N ASN A 195 -3.47 3.38 12.39
CA ASN A 195 -2.49 2.51 11.73
C ASN A 195 -2.54 1.09 12.29
N THR A 196 -2.62 0.91 13.61
CA THR A 196 -2.78 -0.42 14.23
C THR A 196 -4.06 -1.12 13.77
N GLN A 197 -5.19 -0.41 13.72
CA GLN A 197 -6.46 -0.99 13.27
C GLN A 197 -6.40 -1.42 11.80
N VAL A 198 -5.79 -0.62 10.94
CA VAL A 198 -5.61 -0.97 9.52
C VAL A 198 -4.65 -2.14 9.36
N ALA A 199 -3.55 -2.18 10.14
CA ALA A 199 -2.63 -3.30 10.16
C ALA A 199 -3.31 -4.60 10.64
N ASP A 200 -4.17 -4.55 11.65
CA ASP A 200 -4.93 -5.72 12.11
C ASP A 200 -5.89 -6.25 11.04
N LEU A 201 -6.61 -5.36 10.35
CA LEU A 201 -7.45 -5.72 9.21
C LEU A 201 -6.63 -6.29 8.06
N ALA A 202 -5.47 -5.71 7.76
CA ALA A 202 -4.59 -6.17 6.71
C ALA A 202 -4.08 -7.58 7.00
N ALA A 203 -3.70 -7.87 8.24
CA ALA A 203 -3.26 -9.21 8.64
C ALA A 203 -4.38 -10.24 8.47
N ALA A 204 -5.61 -9.89 8.84
CA ALA A 204 -6.77 -10.75 8.63
C ALA A 204 -7.03 -11.03 7.14
N VAL A 205 -6.92 -10.01 6.28
CA VAL A 205 -7.06 -10.17 4.83
C VAL A 205 -5.97 -11.07 4.25
N VAL A 206 -4.71 -10.83 4.60
CA VAL A 206 -3.56 -11.63 4.11
C VAL A 206 -3.71 -13.10 4.54
N CYS A 207 -4.09 -13.34 5.80
CA CYS A 207 -4.35 -14.68 6.31
C CYS A 207 -5.48 -15.38 5.51
N GLN A 208 -6.58 -14.69 5.22
CA GLN A 208 -7.68 -15.22 4.41
C GLN A 208 -7.29 -15.52 2.96
N GLN A 209 -6.27 -14.84 2.42
CA GLN A 209 -5.74 -15.10 1.08
C GLN A 209 -4.64 -16.16 1.04
N GLY A 210 -4.36 -16.83 2.17
CA GLY A 210 -3.37 -17.91 2.22
C GLY A 210 -1.94 -17.46 2.52
N GLY A 211 -1.76 -16.27 3.10
CA GLY A 211 -0.48 -15.81 3.66
C GLY A 211 0.26 -14.75 2.82
N GLU A 212 -0.10 -14.57 1.56
CA GLU A 212 0.40 -13.49 0.70
C GLU A 212 -0.71 -12.82 -0.11
N VAL A 213 -0.54 -11.53 -0.44
CA VAL A 213 -1.51 -10.78 -1.24
C VAL A 213 -0.83 -9.64 -1.99
N ARG A 214 -1.32 -9.33 -3.20
CA ARG A 214 -0.88 -8.13 -3.92
C ARG A 214 -1.38 -6.88 -3.20
N THR A 215 -0.52 -5.89 -3.02
CA THR A 215 -0.83 -4.63 -2.32
C THR A 215 -2.01 -3.87 -2.92
N GLU A 216 -2.19 -3.89 -4.24
CA GLU A 216 -3.38 -3.34 -4.93
C GLU A 216 -4.67 -4.07 -4.51
N GLU A 217 -4.61 -5.39 -4.40
CA GLU A 217 -5.75 -6.21 -3.97
C GLU A 217 -6.02 -6.02 -2.47
N LEU A 218 -4.97 -5.95 -1.65
CA LEU A 218 -5.08 -5.65 -0.23
C LEU A 218 -5.76 -4.30 0.00
N ALA A 219 -5.31 -3.25 -0.69
CA ALA A 219 -5.92 -1.92 -0.63
C ALA A 219 -7.42 -1.96 -0.95
N ALA A 220 -7.80 -2.62 -2.05
CA ALA A 220 -9.20 -2.77 -2.44
C ALA A 220 -10.02 -3.50 -1.36
N ARG A 221 -9.49 -4.59 -0.79
CA ARG A 221 -10.15 -5.35 0.29
C ARG A 221 -10.26 -4.56 1.59
N LEU A 222 -9.26 -3.76 1.94
CA LEU A 222 -9.30 -2.87 3.11
C LEU A 222 -10.36 -1.78 2.94
N ILE A 223 -10.49 -1.20 1.74
CA ILE A 223 -11.58 -0.28 1.39
C ILE A 223 -12.93 -0.98 1.56
N ALA A 224 -13.09 -2.18 1.01
CA ALA A 224 -14.34 -2.95 1.13
C ALA A 224 -14.68 -3.31 2.59
N ALA A 225 -13.66 -3.50 3.44
CA ALA A 225 -13.80 -3.73 4.87
C ALA A 225 -14.07 -2.44 5.68
N GLY A 226 -14.09 -1.27 5.03
CA GLY A 226 -14.33 0.02 5.68
C GLY A 226 -13.15 0.56 6.50
N ALA A 227 -11.92 0.11 6.21
CA ALA A 227 -10.71 0.51 6.94
C ALA A 227 -10.44 2.02 6.89
N TYR A 228 -11.01 2.73 5.90
CA TYR A 228 -10.78 4.15 5.63
C TYR A 228 -12.02 5.02 5.84
N HIS A 229 -13.10 4.51 6.44
CA HIS A 229 -14.33 5.29 6.73
C HIS A 229 -14.17 6.29 7.89
N ASP A 230 -13.09 6.19 8.66
CA ASP A 230 -12.84 7.09 9.78
C ASP A 230 -12.51 8.51 9.27
N PRO A 231 -13.00 9.58 9.94
CA PRO A 231 -12.61 10.95 9.58
C PRO A 231 -11.10 11.19 9.71
N VAL A 232 -10.39 10.46 10.57
CA VAL A 232 -8.93 10.50 10.66
C VAL A 232 -8.37 9.35 9.83
N PRO A 233 -7.82 9.61 8.63
CA PRO A 233 -7.22 8.56 7.83
C PRO A 233 -5.98 7.97 8.53
N PRO A 234 -5.62 6.70 8.27
CA PRO A 234 -4.32 6.16 8.63
C PRO A 234 -3.20 6.82 7.81
N ASP A 235 -1.94 6.61 8.19
CA ASP A 235 -0.82 6.85 7.30
C ASP A 235 -0.94 6.00 6.01
N PRO A 236 -0.21 6.35 4.94
CA PRO A 236 -0.23 5.59 3.69
C PRO A 236 0.00 4.09 3.92
N LEU A 237 -0.73 3.23 3.19
CA LEU A 237 -0.78 1.79 3.46
C LEU A 237 0.60 1.13 3.55
N LEU A 238 1.53 1.45 2.65
CA LEU A 238 2.85 0.85 2.68
C LEU A 238 3.67 1.31 3.88
N GLU A 239 3.48 2.55 4.35
CA GLU A 239 4.08 3.01 5.60
C GLU A 239 3.50 2.28 6.81
N VAL A 240 2.18 2.08 6.86
CA VAL A 240 1.53 1.32 7.94
C VAL A 240 2.09 -0.09 8.02
N LEU A 241 2.15 -0.80 6.88
CA LEU A 241 2.67 -2.15 6.82
C LEU A 241 4.18 -2.20 7.15
N ALA A 242 4.95 -1.21 6.72
CA ALA A 242 6.38 -1.13 6.97
C ALA A 242 6.75 -0.97 8.45
N HIS A 243 5.93 -0.25 9.20
CA HIS A 243 6.14 0.01 10.63
C HIS A 243 5.56 -1.11 11.52
N ASP A 244 4.73 -1.99 10.97
CA ASP A 244 4.17 -3.13 11.67
C ASP A 244 5.03 -4.38 11.43
N GLY A 245 5.64 -4.89 12.50
CA GLY A 245 6.59 -6.01 12.42
C GLY A 245 6.01 -7.36 12.00
N ARG A 246 4.70 -7.46 11.71
CA ARG A 246 4.06 -8.66 11.19
C ARG A 246 4.18 -8.82 9.68
N PHE A 247 4.43 -7.75 8.93
CA PHE A 247 4.39 -7.78 7.46
C PHE A 247 5.78 -7.81 6.86
N VAL A 248 5.92 -8.55 5.76
CA VAL A 248 7.14 -8.59 4.93
C VAL A 248 6.82 -8.12 3.52
N ASP A 249 7.74 -7.35 2.92
CA ASP A 249 7.73 -7.12 1.47
C ASP A 249 8.25 -8.39 0.76
N ALA A 250 7.34 -9.04 0.03
CA ALA A 250 7.57 -10.26 -0.74
C ALA A 250 7.99 -9.98 -2.20
N GLY A 251 8.26 -8.72 -2.54
CA GLY A 251 8.66 -8.24 -3.85
C GLY A 251 7.47 -8.09 -4.82
N LEU A 252 7.67 -7.35 -5.91
CA LEU A 252 6.67 -7.15 -6.98
C LEU A 252 5.31 -6.63 -6.48
N GLY A 253 5.31 -5.82 -5.42
CA GLY A 253 4.10 -5.29 -4.81
C GLY A 253 3.26 -6.35 -4.11
N VAL A 254 3.87 -7.43 -3.63
CA VAL A 254 3.26 -8.46 -2.79
C VAL A 254 3.67 -8.24 -1.35
N VAL A 255 2.73 -8.38 -0.42
CA VAL A 255 2.97 -8.39 1.02
C VAL A 255 2.57 -9.75 1.59
N ALA A 256 3.29 -10.23 2.58
CA ALA A 256 2.99 -11.46 3.29
C ALA A 256 3.10 -11.28 4.80
N LEU A 257 2.67 -12.28 5.57
CA LEU A 257 2.84 -12.34 7.01
C LEU A 257 4.14 -13.06 7.38
N LEU A 258 4.90 -12.46 8.31
CA LEU A 258 6.19 -12.96 8.79
C LEU A 258 6.08 -14.32 9.48
N ASP A 259 4.98 -14.61 10.19
CA ASP A 259 4.78 -15.87 10.91
C ASP A 259 4.62 -17.08 9.97
N THR A 260 4.16 -16.84 8.74
CA THR A 260 4.07 -17.82 7.66
C THR A 260 5.29 -17.83 6.73
N TRP A 261 6.26 -16.93 6.96
CA TRP A 261 7.37 -16.69 6.04
C TRP A 261 8.53 -17.65 6.25
N SER A 262 8.84 -18.45 5.24
CA SER A 262 9.96 -19.41 5.28
C SER A 262 11.24 -18.85 4.66
N GLU A 263 12.36 -19.55 4.86
CA GLU A 263 13.63 -19.24 4.19
C GLU A 263 13.52 -19.34 2.65
N GLN A 264 12.68 -20.24 2.14
CA GLN A 264 12.42 -20.36 0.70
C GLN A 264 11.67 -19.15 0.16
N ASP A 265 10.74 -18.61 0.94
CA ASP A 265 9.99 -17.39 0.59
C ASP A 265 10.92 -16.17 0.59
N GLU A 266 11.86 -16.11 1.53
CA GLU A 266 12.89 -15.07 1.58
C GLU A 266 13.77 -15.10 0.31
N GLN A 267 14.27 -16.27 -0.08
CA GLN A 267 15.04 -16.44 -1.32
C GLN A 267 14.20 -16.11 -2.57
N LEU A 268 12.90 -16.39 -2.55
CA LEU A 268 12.00 -16.02 -3.64
C LEU A 268 11.80 -14.49 -3.71
N ALA A 269 11.60 -13.82 -2.57
CA ALA A 269 11.48 -12.37 -2.49
C ALA A 269 12.77 -11.66 -2.92
N GLU A 270 13.94 -12.15 -2.50
CA GLU A 270 15.22 -11.65 -2.97
C GLU A 270 15.37 -11.79 -4.49
N ARG A 271 15.03 -12.95 -5.06
CA ARG A 271 15.04 -13.15 -6.52
C ARG A 271 14.08 -12.20 -7.24
N ARG A 272 12.87 -11.98 -6.69
CA ARG A 272 11.91 -11.00 -7.23
C ARG A 272 12.46 -9.58 -7.17
N GLN A 273 13.13 -9.20 -6.08
CA GLN A 273 13.73 -7.89 -5.90
C GLN A 273 14.92 -7.67 -6.83
N GLN A 274 15.80 -8.67 -7.00
CA GLN A 274 16.90 -8.62 -7.95
C GLN A 274 16.38 -8.52 -9.40
N ALA A 275 15.34 -9.27 -9.76
CA ALA A 275 14.69 -9.15 -11.06
C ALA A 275 14.11 -7.74 -11.27
N MET A 276 13.46 -7.17 -10.24
CA MET A 276 13.03 -5.76 -10.27
C MET A 276 14.21 -4.82 -10.46
N GLN A 277 15.30 -4.98 -9.71
CA GLN A 277 16.48 -4.13 -9.84
C GLN A 277 17.06 -4.18 -11.25
N GLN A 278 17.12 -5.37 -11.86
CA GLN A 278 17.63 -5.55 -13.22
C GLN A 278 16.73 -4.91 -14.27
N ILE A 279 15.40 -4.96 -14.07
CA ILE A 279 14.42 -4.39 -15.01
C ILE A 279 14.29 -2.86 -14.83
N LEU A 280 14.40 -2.36 -13.60
CA LEU A 280 13.98 -1.02 -13.20
C LEU A 280 15.14 -0.07 -12.88
N GLY A 281 16.32 -0.61 -12.57
CA GLY A 281 17.48 0.18 -12.13
C GLY A 281 17.36 0.74 -10.71
N GLU A 282 16.23 0.56 -10.04
CA GLU A 282 15.96 1.05 -8.68
C GLU A 282 15.41 -0.09 -7.79
N VAL A 283 15.74 -0.02 -6.51
CA VAL A 283 15.30 -0.98 -5.49
C VAL A 283 14.50 -0.22 -4.45
N ARG A 284 13.21 -0.56 -4.29
CA ARG A 284 12.48 -0.13 -3.10
C ARG A 284 13.13 -0.78 -1.87
N PRO A 285 13.39 -0.02 -0.79
CA PRO A 285 13.80 -0.62 0.47
C PRO A 285 12.75 -1.65 0.89
N ARG A 286 13.17 -2.89 1.14
CA ARG A 286 12.26 -3.89 1.72
C ARG A 286 11.93 -3.44 3.12
N PHE A 287 10.65 -3.33 3.41
CA PHE A 287 10.20 -3.27 4.78
C PHE A 287 10.07 -4.71 5.29
N CYS A 288 11.22 -5.37 5.44
CA CYS A 288 11.38 -6.40 6.45
C CYS A 288 12.84 -6.76 6.74
N ARG A 289 13.28 -6.26 7.88
CA ARG A 289 13.89 -7.01 8.98
C ARG A 289 13.89 -6.02 10.14
N LYS A 290 13.19 -6.33 11.24
CA LYS A 290 13.93 -6.19 12.50
C LYS A 290 15.06 -7.21 12.31
N PRO A 291 16.33 -6.81 12.30
CA PRO A 291 17.41 -7.78 12.10
C PRO A 291 17.15 -8.97 13.02
N PRO A 292 17.48 -10.21 12.61
CA PRO A 292 17.46 -11.34 13.53
C PRO A 292 18.11 -10.85 14.82
N THR A 293 17.55 -11.19 15.97
CA THR A 293 18.03 -10.77 17.29
C THR A 293 19.46 -11.30 17.54
N GLY A 294 20.44 -10.81 16.80
CA GLY A 294 21.79 -10.56 17.21
C GLY A 294 21.84 -9.20 17.93
N PRO A 295 23.02 -8.81 18.46
CA PRO A 295 23.13 -7.62 19.29
C PRO A 295 22.48 -6.42 18.60
N SER A 296 21.55 -5.78 19.31
CA SER A 296 20.68 -4.73 18.76
C SER A 296 21.47 -3.70 17.96
N SER A 297 20.89 -3.11 16.91
CA SER A 297 21.51 -2.01 16.14
C SER A 297 22.10 -0.90 17.03
N GLY A 298 21.56 -0.70 18.24
CA GLY A 298 22.10 0.20 19.26
C GLY A 298 23.42 -0.25 19.89
N GLU A 299 23.70 -1.55 20.00
CA GLU A 299 24.97 -2.07 20.52
C GLU A 299 26.12 -1.89 19.55
N ARG A 300 25.89 -2.12 18.24
CA ARG A 300 26.86 -1.82 17.20
C ARG A 300 27.09 -0.32 17.08
N ALA A 301 26.03 0.48 17.08
CA ALA A 301 26.14 1.93 17.01
C ALA A 301 26.87 2.52 18.22
N GLU A 302 26.60 2.03 19.43
CA GLU A 302 27.28 2.48 20.65
C GLU A 302 28.75 2.06 20.68
N PHE A 303 29.07 0.82 20.31
CA PHE A 303 30.46 0.38 20.22
C PHE A 303 31.23 1.13 19.13
N ALA A 304 30.66 1.29 17.93
CA ALA A 304 31.25 2.05 16.84
C ALA A 304 31.45 3.52 17.22
N ARG A 305 30.49 4.13 17.92
CA ARG A 305 30.59 5.50 18.45
C ARG A 305 31.76 5.63 19.43
N LEU A 306 31.88 4.71 20.40
CA LEU A 306 33.00 4.72 21.36
C LEU A 306 34.36 4.53 20.68
N MET A 307 34.44 3.70 19.64
CA MET A 307 35.66 3.48 18.86
C MET A 307 36.03 4.70 17.99
N LEU A 308 35.05 5.35 17.35
CA LEU A 308 35.27 6.54 16.52
C LEU A 308 35.60 7.80 17.35
N GLU A 309 35.14 7.86 18.59
CA GLU A 309 35.44 8.94 19.55
C GLU A 309 36.77 8.72 20.31
N ASP A 310 37.54 7.67 20.00
CA ASP A 310 38.80 7.27 20.69
C ASP A 310 38.63 7.01 22.20
N ARG A 311 37.46 6.50 22.61
CA ARG A 311 37.10 6.22 24.01
C ARG A 311 37.33 4.76 24.37
N LEU A 312 38.56 4.29 24.22
CA LEU A 312 38.93 2.88 24.31
C LEU A 312 38.61 2.23 25.68
N ASP A 313 38.86 2.93 26.79
CA ASP A 313 38.58 2.41 28.14
C ASP A 313 37.08 2.17 28.37
N GLU A 314 36.24 3.02 27.77
CA GLU A 314 34.79 2.88 27.83
C GLU A 314 34.27 1.77 26.93
N ALA A 315 34.86 1.60 25.75
CA ALA A 315 34.57 0.49 24.85
C ALA A 315 34.90 -0.86 25.51
N VAL A 316 36.04 -0.97 26.20
CA VAL A 316 36.44 -2.17 26.95
C VAL A 316 35.49 -2.42 28.13
N SER A 317 35.18 -1.38 28.91
CA SER A 317 34.22 -1.47 30.04
C SER A 317 32.82 -1.85 29.57
N TRP A 318 32.43 -1.40 28.37
CA TRP A 318 31.18 -1.77 27.73
C TRP A 318 31.18 -3.25 27.31
N LEU A 319 32.24 -3.73 26.65
CA LEU A 319 32.39 -5.14 26.27
C LEU A 319 32.39 -6.09 27.48
N GLN A 320 33.05 -5.70 28.58
CA GLN A 320 33.04 -6.44 29.85
C GLN A 320 31.64 -6.53 30.45
N ARG A 321 30.88 -5.41 30.51
CA ARG A 321 29.50 -5.39 31.01
C ARG A 321 28.56 -6.27 30.18
N ARG A 322 28.87 -6.47 28.90
CA ARG A 322 28.12 -7.34 27.98
C ARG A 322 28.62 -8.79 27.96
N ASN A 323 29.53 -9.17 28.86
CA ASN A 323 30.13 -10.51 28.94
C ASN A 323 30.81 -10.96 27.62
N ARG A 324 31.34 -10.01 26.84
CA ARG A 324 32.03 -10.26 25.56
C ARG A 324 33.54 -10.45 25.73
N ILE A 325 34.08 -10.17 26.91
CA ILE A 325 35.49 -10.40 27.25
C ILE A 325 35.56 -11.54 28.26
N ARG A 326 36.36 -12.56 27.96
CA ARG A 326 36.62 -13.69 28.85
C ARG A 326 38.12 -13.80 29.08
N SER A 327 38.52 -13.89 30.34
CA SER A 327 39.90 -14.18 30.70
C SER A 327 40.07 -15.68 30.92
N ALA A 328 40.98 -16.29 30.19
CA ALA A 328 41.38 -17.67 30.39
C ALA A 328 42.34 -17.79 31.60
N PRO A 329 42.44 -18.98 32.24
CA PRO A 329 43.27 -19.19 33.43
C PRO A 329 44.77 -18.96 33.22
N ASP A 330 45.25 -19.00 31.98
CA ASP A 330 46.63 -18.75 31.58
C ASP A 330 46.93 -17.25 31.33
N GLY A 331 45.94 -16.38 31.55
CA GLY A 331 46.05 -14.94 31.32
C GLY A 331 45.71 -14.50 29.90
N ALA A 332 45.34 -15.41 28.99
CA ALA A 332 44.85 -15.03 27.68
C ALA A 332 43.48 -14.34 27.79
N VAL A 333 43.26 -13.31 26.97
CA VAL A 333 41.98 -12.59 26.91
C VAL A 333 41.32 -12.90 25.58
N ASP A 334 40.15 -13.52 25.63
CA ASP A 334 39.30 -13.80 24.47
C ASP A 334 38.21 -12.73 24.38
N VAL A 335 38.04 -12.15 23.19
CA VAL A 335 37.06 -11.10 22.93
C VAL A 335 36.13 -11.57 21.82
N ASP A 336 34.89 -11.85 22.18
CA ASP A 336 33.84 -12.23 21.23
C ASP A 336 33.34 -10.99 20.48
N LEU A 337 34.08 -10.62 19.43
CA LEU A 337 33.66 -9.61 18.45
C LEU A 337 32.85 -10.22 17.31
N LYS A 338 32.79 -11.55 17.20
CA LYS A 338 32.13 -12.26 16.11
C LYS A 338 30.63 -11.98 16.09
N GLY A 339 29.99 -11.98 17.26
CA GLY A 339 28.60 -11.55 17.38
C GLY A 339 28.34 -10.07 17.02
N LEU A 340 29.37 -9.21 17.09
CA LEU A 340 29.30 -7.79 16.70
C LEU A 340 29.53 -7.57 15.20
N LEU A 341 30.31 -8.45 14.53
CA LEU A 341 30.80 -8.24 13.17
C LEU A 341 30.16 -9.16 12.11
N ASP A 342 29.51 -10.26 12.50
CA ASP A 342 28.84 -11.16 11.56
C ASP A 342 27.54 -10.52 11.03
N ASP A 343 27.67 -9.74 9.96
CA ASP A 343 26.73 -9.58 8.82
C ASP A 343 27.48 -9.55 7.47
N THR A 344 28.80 -9.72 7.49
CA THR A 344 29.62 -9.79 6.27
C THR A 344 30.24 -11.18 6.18
N GLN A 345 29.71 -11.99 5.25
CA GLN A 345 30.23 -13.27 4.73
C GLN A 345 29.55 -14.57 5.23
N SER A 346 28.61 -15.05 4.41
CA SER A 346 28.62 -16.44 3.94
C SER A 346 28.33 -16.47 2.44
N VAL A 347 29.33 -16.05 1.66
CA VAL A 347 29.50 -16.49 0.27
C VAL A 347 30.80 -17.28 0.28
N ASP A 348 30.76 -18.47 -0.32
CA ASP A 348 31.78 -19.52 -0.40
C ASP A 348 31.80 -20.53 0.77
N ASP A 349 31.02 -21.61 0.60
CA ASP A 349 31.53 -22.99 0.52
C ASP A 349 30.38 -24.01 0.36
N ALA A 350 30.07 -24.39 -0.90
CA ALA A 350 29.62 -25.72 -1.39
C ALA A 350 29.04 -25.63 -2.81
#